data_AF-A0A660LGT4-F1
#
_entry.id   AF-A0A660LGT4-F1
#
_cell.length_a   1.000
_cell.length_b   1.000
_cell.length_c   1.000
_cell.angle_alpha   90.00
_cell.angle_beta   90.00
_cell.angle_gamma   90.00
#
_symmetry.space_group_name_H-M   'P 1'
#
loop_
_entity.id
_entity.type
_entity.pdbx_description
1 polymer ?
#
loop_
_entity_poly.entity_id
_entity_poly.type
_entity_poly.pdbx_seq_one_letter_code
_entity_poly.pdbx_strand_id
1 'polypeptide(L)'
;MTRLPELERELLRAAQVLERRRRPWWRISLLGGGATLALAATAYATAQLLLPEGDPVPKAPPAQRASLPQLDPGSSRLTSLRADDPEGGLPWGLSVSRSKDGHLVCAQVGRVQGGKLGVVGRDGTFDDDGAFHPLAPDANQGGSCGGMPPDGNLVLGTDGPPIPASGFTGSFLSPAGGCREDVPASTMSPQTRRKLRNVPVCRASSLRVVKYGFAGRDAVTVEYGGRRITANPDESGAYLFVLEPRKTPLTLTVTYKDGRVCRSSFPRPPADLPPDC
;
A
#
# COMPACT_ATOMS: atom_id res chain seq x y z
N MET A 1 -46.16 -34.60 24.69
CA MET A 1 -45.66 -35.94 24.33
C MET A 1 -44.61 -35.77 23.25
N THR A 2 -43.34 -35.79 23.63
CA THR A 2 -42.18 -35.32 22.86
C THR A 2 -41.52 -36.46 22.08
N ARG A 3 -41.47 -36.35 20.75
CA ARG A 3 -40.87 -37.31 19.81
C ARG A 3 -39.33 -37.29 19.76
N LEU A 4 -38.67 -36.86 20.83
CA LEU A 4 -37.20 -36.81 20.91
C LEU A 4 -36.51 -38.20 20.90
N PRO A 5 -37.01 -39.23 21.60
CA PRO A 5 -36.28 -40.50 21.72
C PRO A 5 -36.35 -41.40 20.47
N GLU A 6 -37.08 -40.98 19.44
CA GLU A 6 -37.19 -41.68 18.15
C GLU A 6 -36.14 -41.15 17.15
N LEU A 7 -35.87 -39.84 17.19
CA LEU A 7 -34.87 -39.20 16.33
C LEU A 7 -33.43 -39.62 16.67
N GLU A 8 -33.10 -39.73 17.96
CA GLU A 8 -31.78 -40.24 18.40
C GLU A 8 -31.56 -41.69 17.95
N ARG A 9 -32.62 -42.52 17.96
CA ARG A 9 -32.54 -43.91 17.51
C ARG A 9 -32.31 -44.02 16.00
N GLU A 10 -32.89 -43.13 15.19
CA GLU A 10 -32.64 -43.09 13.75
C GLU A 10 -31.23 -42.59 13.42
N LEU A 11 -30.74 -41.55 14.10
CA LEU A 11 -29.40 -41.00 13.90
C LEU A 11 -28.30 -42.00 14.28
N LEU A 12 -28.46 -42.72 15.39
CA LEU A 12 -27.49 -43.75 15.82
C LEU A 12 -27.45 -44.95 14.86
N ARG A 13 -28.59 -45.34 14.27
CA ARG A 13 -28.64 -46.39 13.24
C ARG A 13 -27.97 -45.94 11.93
N ALA A 14 -28.16 -44.69 11.52
CA ALA A 14 -27.52 -44.16 10.32
C ALA A 14 -25.98 -44.10 10.46
N ALA A 15 -25.47 -43.75 11.64
CA ALA A 15 -24.03 -43.66 11.89
C ALA A 15 -23.34 -45.04 11.84
N GLN A 16 -23.98 -46.09 12.38
CA GLN A 16 -23.42 -47.45 12.43
C GLN A 16 -23.36 -48.14 11.05
N VAL A 17 -24.22 -47.75 10.09
CA VAL A 17 -24.16 -48.24 8.70
C VAL A 17 -22.94 -47.69 7.96
N LEU A 18 -22.50 -46.46 8.29
CA LEU A 18 -21.35 -45.83 7.67
C LEU A 18 -20.01 -46.33 8.22
N GLU A 19 -19.96 -46.73 9.51
CA GLU A 19 -18.73 -47.23 10.14
C GLU A 19 -18.39 -48.69 9.82
N ARG A 20 -19.38 -49.56 9.53
CA ARG A 20 -19.11 -50.98 9.19
C ARG A 20 -18.47 -51.21 7.81
N ARG A 21 -18.30 -50.17 6.99
CA ARG A 21 -17.76 -50.28 5.61
C ARG A 21 -16.30 -49.86 5.44
N ARG A 22 -15.56 -49.61 6.53
CA ARG A 22 -14.15 -49.16 6.46
C ARG A 22 -13.18 -50.07 7.21
N ARG A 23 -12.75 -51.17 6.58
CA ARG A 23 -11.38 -51.75 6.55
C ARG A 23 -11.40 -53.20 5.98
N PRO A 24 -10.27 -53.78 5.51
CA PRO A 24 -9.37 -53.33 4.45
C PRO A 24 -8.98 -54.54 3.55
N TRP A 25 -9.38 -54.58 2.27
CA TRP A 25 -8.96 -55.65 1.35
C TRP A 25 -8.22 -55.09 0.14
N TRP A 26 -6.95 -54.79 0.38
CA TRP A 26 -5.84 -55.12 -0.51
C TRP A 26 -6.21 -56.24 -1.49
N ARG A 27 -5.90 -56.01 -2.77
CA ARG A 27 -5.94 -56.95 -3.91
C ARG A 27 -7.32 -57.11 -4.54
N ILE A 28 -7.57 -56.30 -5.57
CA ILE A 28 -7.51 -56.74 -6.98
C ILE A 28 -7.70 -55.47 -7.83
N SER A 29 -6.63 -55.13 -8.55
CA SER A 29 -6.63 -54.19 -9.66
C SER A 29 -7.67 -54.62 -10.70
N LEU A 30 -8.29 -53.65 -11.39
CA LEU A 30 -8.26 -53.53 -12.85
C LEU A 30 -9.18 -52.37 -13.30
N LEU A 31 -8.54 -51.41 -13.96
CA LEU A 31 -9.00 -50.69 -15.14
C LEU A 31 -10.26 -49.82 -15.03
N GLY A 32 -10.03 -48.52 -15.17
CA GLY A 32 -10.93 -47.68 -15.95
C GLY A 32 -11.50 -46.49 -15.19
N GLY A 33 -10.78 -45.36 -15.28
CA GLY A 33 -11.39 -44.03 -15.31
C GLY A 33 -11.86 -43.46 -13.99
N GLY A 34 -11.36 -42.27 -13.65
CA GLY A 34 -12.05 -41.40 -12.70
C GLY A 34 -11.14 -40.60 -11.80
N ALA A 35 -10.70 -39.45 -12.31
CA ALA A 35 -10.53 -38.20 -11.56
C ALA A 35 -9.60 -38.21 -10.32
N THR A 36 -8.38 -37.77 -10.59
CA THR A 36 -7.54 -36.93 -9.74
C THR A 36 -8.35 -35.95 -8.87
N LEU A 37 -8.33 -36.13 -7.54
CA LEU A 37 -8.81 -35.14 -6.58
C LEU A 37 -8.03 -35.29 -5.26
N ALA A 38 -6.85 -34.68 -5.19
CA ALA A 38 -6.16 -34.45 -3.91
C ALA A 38 -5.03 -33.42 -4.07
N LEU A 39 -5.38 -32.14 -4.26
CA LEU A 39 -4.53 -31.02 -3.83
C LEU A 39 -5.45 -29.92 -3.29
N ALA A 40 -5.78 -30.01 -2.00
CA ALA A 40 -6.35 -28.90 -1.27
C ALA A 40 -5.22 -27.90 -0.94
N ALA A 41 -4.88 -27.06 -1.91
CA ALA A 41 -4.23 -25.79 -1.66
C ALA A 41 -5.34 -24.74 -1.72
N THR A 42 -5.77 -24.24 -0.56
CA THR A 42 -6.66 -23.07 -0.50
C THR A 42 -5.88 -21.85 -0.98
N ALA A 43 -5.85 -21.64 -2.29
CA ALA A 43 -5.56 -20.33 -2.84
C ALA A 43 -6.76 -19.43 -2.48
N TYR A 44 -6.57 -18.54 -1.51
CA TYR A 44 -7.47 -17.40 -1.33
C TYR A 44 -7.35 -16.53 -2.58
N ALA A 45 -8.11 -16.86 -3.63
CA ALA A 45 -8.38 -15.94 -4.71
C ALA A 45 -9.32 -14.87 -4.16
N THR A 46 -8.76 -13.80 -3.61
CA THR A 46 -9.54 -12.58 -3.36
C THR A 46 -9.97 -12.07 -4.72
N ALA A 47 -11.23 -12.33 -5.10
CA ALA A 47 -11.85 -11.58 -6.17
C ALA A 47 -11.82 -10.11 -5.72
N GLN A 48 -10.85 -9.34 -6.22
CA GLN A 48 -10.82 -7.91 -6.02
C GLN A 48 -12.01 -7.35 -6.77
N LEU A 49 -13.12 -7.15 -6.06
CA LEU A 49 -14.20 -6.33 -6.58
C LEU A 49 -13.60 -4.96 -6.86
N LEU A 50 -13.61 -4.58 -8.13
CA LEU A 50 -13.27 -3.24 -8.54
C LEU A 50 -14.26 -2.28 -7.88
N LEU A 51 -13.74 -1.26 -7.22
CA LEU A 51 -14.55 -0.15 -6.75
C LEU A 51 -15.07 0.63 -7.97
N PRO A 52 -16.27 1.24 -7.89
CA PRO A 52 -16.70 2.21 -8.89
C PRO A 52 -15.61 3.28 -9.11
N GLU A 53 -15.42 3.74 -10.34
CA GLU A 53 -14.54 4.87 -10.62
C GLU A 53 -15.32 6.17 -10.41
N GLY A 54 -14.83 7.03 -9.51
CA GLY A 54 -15.37 8.35 -9.25
C GLY A 54 -14.62 9.45 -10.01
N ASP A 55 -14.93 10.72 -9.70
CA ASP A 55 -14.25 11.86 -10.30
C ASP A 55 -12.75 11.87 -9.97
N PRO A 56 -11.86 12.32 -10.88
CA PRO A 56 -10.43 12.36 -10.60
C PRO A 56 -10.09 13.30 -9.44
N VAL A 57 -8.97 13.02 -8.77
CA VAL A 57 -8.47 13.89 -7.70
C VAL A 57 -8.27 15.31 -8.23
N PRO A 58 -8.86 16.35 -7.59
CA PRO A 58 -8.73 17.73 -8.05
C PRO A 58 -7.28 18.14 -8.17
N LYS A 59 -6.97 19.03 -9.13
CA LYS A 59 -5.62 19.56 -9.31
C LYS A 59 -5.15 20.34 -8.08
N ALA A 60 -3.83 20.32 -7.85
CA ALA A 60 -3.23 21.15 -6.82
C ALA A 60 -3.54 22.65 -7.07
N PRO A 61 -3.84 23.43 -6.02
CA PRO A 61 -4.02 24.87 -6.15
C PRO A 61 -2.84 25.54 -6.87
N PRO A 62 -3.05 26.61 -7.67
CA PRO A 62 -1.98 27.28 -8.40
C PRO A 62 -0.77 27.65 -7.55
N ALA A 63 -0.99 28.11 -6.31
CA ALA A 63 0.08 28.48 -5.39
C ALA A 63 1.00 27.29 -5.01
N GLN A 64 0.46 26.07 -4.92
CA GLN A 64 1.27 24.86 -4.67
C GLN A 64 1.99 24.38 -5.94
N ARG A 65 1.39 24.60 -7.11
CA ARG A 65 2.01 24.28 -8.40
C ARG A 65 3.09 25.28 -8.81
N ALA A 66 3.02 26.52 -8.34
CA ALA A 66 3.95 27.59 -8.71
C ALA A 66 5.39 27.34 -8.22
N SER A 67 5.56 26.59 -7.13
CA SER A 67 6.86 26.24 -6.56
C SER A 67 7.45 24.95 -7.10
N LEU A 68 6.74 24.24 -7.99
CA LEU A 68 7.18 22.98 -8.58
C LEU A 68 7.36 23.16 -10.09
N PRO A 69 8.41 22.59 -10.70
CA PRO A 69 8.51 22.51 -12.15
C PRO A 69 7.28 21.86 -12.76
N GLN A 70 6.89 22.36 -13.93
CA GLN A 70 5.73 21.83 -14.62
C GLN A 70 5.98 20.36 -14.98
N LEU A 71 5.17 19.46 -14.42
CA LEU A 71 5.23 18.04 -14.76
C LEU A 71 4.77 17.82 -16.20
N ASP A 72 5.42 16.89 -16.88
CA ASP A 72 4.97 16.37 -18.16
C ASP A 72 3.88 15.30 -17.91
N PRO A 73 2.61 15.55 -18.25
CA PRO A 73 1.55 14.57 -18.03
C PRO A 73 1.79 13.22 -18.72
N GLY A 74 2.49 13.22 -19.87
CA GLY A 74 2.82 12.00 -20.63
C GLY A 74 3.94 11.18 -20.01
N SER A 75 4.67 11.73 -19.04
CA SER A 75 5.78 11.05 -18.37
C SER A 75 5.35 10.18 -17.19
N SER A 76 4.06 10.21 -16.82
CA SER A 76 3.56 9.46 -15.68
C SER A 76 3.57 7.96 -15.94
N ARG A 77 4.25 7.22 -15.06
CA ARG A 77 4.32 5.76 -15.13
C ARG A 77 4.08 5.15 -13.76
N LEU A 78 3.11 4.25 -13.69
CA LEU A 78 2.91 3.37 -12.55
C LEU A 78 4.01 2.29 -12.55
N THR A 79 4.71 2.12 -11.44
CA THR A 79 5.70 1.06 -11.25
C THR A 79 5.03 -0.31 -11.14
N SER A 80 5.82 -1.37 -11.24
CA SER A 80 5.35 -2.75 -11.01
C SER A 80 5.03 -3.06 -9.53
N LEU A 81 5.50 -2.24 -8.59
CA LEU A 81 5.38 -2.47 -7.16
C LEU A 81 3.93 -2.48 -6.66
N ARG A 82 3.56 -3.53 -5.94
CA ARG A 82 2.30 -3.59 -5.19
C ARG A 82 2.59 -3.97 -3.75
N ALA A 83 2.04 -3.20 -2.82
CA ALA A 83 2.09 -3.52 -1.40
C ALA A 83 0.67 -3.71 -0.86
N ASP A 84 0.44 -4.85 -0.22
CA ASP A 84 -0.84 -5.12 0.45
C ASP A 84 -1.07 -4.12 1.58
N ASP A 85 -2.33 -3.72 1.73
CA ASP A 85 -2.76 -3.00 2.90
C ASP A 85 -2.87 -3.95 4.11
N PRO A 86 -2.33 -3.60 5.28
CA PRO A 86 -2.46 -4.41 6.49
C PRO A 86 -3.89 -4.75 6.91
N GLU A 87 -4.87 -3.89 6.60
CA GLU A 87 -6.29 -4.11 6.88
C GLU A 87 -7.10 -4.54 5.63
N GLY A 88 -6.42 -4.81 4.51
CA GLY A 88 -7.04 -5.16 3.23
C GLY A 88 -7.54 -3.97 2.40
N GLY A 89 -8.17 -4.28 1.27
CA GLY A 89 -8.61 -3.31 0.25
C GLY A 89 -7.70 -3.29 -0.98
N LEU A 90 -7.80 -2.23 -1.78
CA LEU A 90 -6.97 -2.07 -2.97
C LEU A 90 -5.47 -2.02 -2.60
N PRO A 91 -4.59 -2.68 -3.36
CA PRO A 91 -3.16 -2.62 -3.10
C PRO A 91 -2.64 -1.19 -3.23
N TRP A 92 -1.57 -0.90 -2.51
CA TRP A 92 -0.82 0.34 -2.69
C TRP A 92 0.14 0.22 -3.86
N GLY A 93 0.43 1.36 -4.49
CA GLY A 93 1.41 1.45 -5.57
C GLY A 93 2.13 2.79 -5.59
N LEU A 94 3.13 2.84 -6.46
CA LEU A 94 4.02 3.99 -6.64
C LEU A 94 4.02 4.38 -8.13
N SER A 95 3.74 5.64 -8.44
CA SER A 95 3.96 6.21 -9.77
C SER A 95 5.09 7.22 -9.74
N VAL A 96 5.72 7.41 -10.90
CA VAL A 96 6.72 8.45 -11.14
C VAL A 96 6.30 9.33 -12.29
N SER A 97 6.65 10.61 -12.23
CA SER A 97 6.46 11.57 -13.32
C SER A 97 7.68 12.50 -13.38
N ARG A 98 7.98 13.02 -14.56
CA ARG A 98 9.11 13.91 -14.81
C ARG A 98 8.63 15.34 -15.01
N SER A 99 9.46 16.30 -14.67
CA SER A 99 9.29 17.68 -15.12
C SER A 99 9.51 17.77 -16.64
N LYS A 100 8.89 18.77 -17.29
CA LYS A 100 9.04 19.01 -18.73
C LYS A 100 10.47 19.28 -19.16
N ASP A 101 11.28 19.86 -18.29
CA ASP A 101 12.72 20.09 -18.52
C ASP A 101 13.58 18.84 -18.24
N GLY A 102 12.98 17.76 -17.73
CA GLY A 102 13.64 16.50 -17.44
C GLY A 102 14.53 16.49 -16.19
N HIS A 103 14.66 17.61 -15.48
CA HIS A 103 15.59 17.75 -14.35
C HIS A 103 15.06 17.21 -13.02
N LEU A 104 13.74 17.05 -12.88
CA LEU A 104 13.13 16.49 -11.68
C LEU A 104 12.34 15.21 -11.99
N VAL A 105 12.35 14.31 -11.02
CA VAL A 105 11.41 13.19 -10.92
C VAL A 105 10.60 13.33 -9.65
N CYS A 106 9.29 13.22 -9.77
CA CYS A 106 8.37 13.22 -8.65
C CYS A 106 7.72 11.85 -8.52
N ALA A 107 7.65 11.35 -7.30
CA ALA A 107 7.07 10.07 -6.95
C ALA A 107 5.79 10.27 -6.13
N GLN A 108 4.70 9.65 -6.57
CA GLN A 108 3.40 9.67 -5.89
C GLN A 108 3.02 8.26 -5.43
N VAL A 109 2.44 8.19 -4.24
CA VAL A 109 1.95 6.93 -3.65
C VAL A 109 0.44 7.03 -3.48
N GLY A 110 -0.24 5.89 -3.60
CA GLY A 110 -1.69 5.79 -3.50
C GLY A 110 -2.19 4.37 -3.70
N ARG A 111 -3.49 4.23 -3.89
CA ARG A 111 -4.17 2.96 -4.18
C ARG A 111 -4.08 2.61 -5.66
N VAL A 112 -4.06 1.33 -5.98
CA VAL A 112 -4.01 0.85 -7.37
C VAL A 112 -5.26 0.08 -7.72
N GLN A 113 -5.88 0.49 -8.83
CA GLN A 113 -6.98 -0.21 -9.47
C GLN A 113 -6.88 -0.06 -10.98
N GLY A 114 -7.11 -1.14 -11.73
CA GLY A 114 -7.17 -1.08 -13.20
C GLY A 114 -5.93 -0.45 -13.86
N GLY A 115 -4.74 -0.64 -13.29
CA GLY A 115 -3.50 -0.05 -13.81
C GLY A 115 -3.33 1.46 -13.55
N LYS A 116 -4.22 2.08 -12.77
CA LYS A 116 -4.15 3.48 -12.38
C LYS A 116 -3.73 3.62 -10.91
N LEU A 117 -3.03 4.71 -10.60
CA LEU A 117 -2.87 5.17 -9.23
C LEU A 117 -4.06 6.06 -8.87
N GLY A 118 -4.51 6.02 -7.62
CA GLY A 118 -5.67 6.77 -7.17
C GLY A 118 -5.82 6.82 -5.66
N VAL A 119 -6.97 7.33 -5.24
CA VAL A 119 -7.40 7.50 -3.85
C VAL A 119 -8.76 6.83 -3.70
N VAL A 120 -9.04 6.26 -2.54
CA VAL A 120 -10.37 5.70 -2.24
C VAL A 120 -11.18 6.72 -1.44
N GLY A 121 -12.45 6.92 -1.80
CA GLY A 121 -13.41 7.72 -1.04
C GLY A 121 -13.68 7.10 0.33
N ARG A 122 -12.83 7.45 1.29
CA ARG A 122 -12.89 7.03 2.69
C ARG A 122 -12.06 8.00 3.54
N ASP A 123 -12.11 7.84 4.86
CA ASP A 123 -11.34 8.66 5.81
C ASP A 123 -11.62 10.17 5.64
N GLY A 124 -12.87 10.51 5.33
CA GLY A 124 -13.36 11.85 5.06
C GLY A 124 -13.02 12.39 3.66
N THR A 125 -12.39 11.58 2.80
CA THR A 125 -12.09 11.95 1.42
C THR A 125 -13.28 11.60 0.50
N PHE A 126 -13.65 12.51 -0.41
CA PHE A 126 -14.78 12.37 -1.34
C PHE A 126 -16.10 11.98 -0.65
N ASP A 127 -16.37 12.62 0.50
CA ASP A 127 -17.57 12.35 1.31
C ASP A 127 -17.78 10.86 1.65
N ASP A 128 -16.69 10.09 1.73
CA ASP A 128 -16.69 8.65 2.00
C ASP A 128 -17.54 7.82 1.01
N ASP A 129 -17.59 8.21 -0.27
CA ASP A 129 -18.40 7.57 -1.30
C ASP A 129 -18.02 6.11 -1.66
N GLY A 130 -16.87 5.63 -1.17
CA GLY A 130 -16.36 4.28 -1.41
C GLY A 130 -15.80 4.04 -2.82
N ALA A 131 -15.73 5.07 -3.67
CA ALA A 131 -15.25 4.97 -5.04
C ALA A 131 -13.71 5.08 -5.13
N PHE A 132 -13.15 4.69 -6.26
CA PHE A 132 -11.76 4.93 -6.64
C PHE A 132 -11.66 6.19 -7.49
N HIS A 133 -10.87 7.16 -7.05
CA HIS A 133 -10.64 8.44 -7.70
C HIS A 133 -9.24 8.46 -8.32
N PRO A 134 -9.12 8.47 -9.66
CA PRO A 134 -7.83 8.45 -10.33
C PRO A 134 -6.95 9.65 -9.97
N LEU A 135 -5.65 9.40 -9.79
CA LEU A 135 -4.66 10.40 -9.44
C LEU A 135 -3.84 10.80 -10.68
N ALA A 136 -3.95 12.07 -11.07
CA ALA A 136 -3.09 12.66 -12.09
C ALA A 136 -1.76 13.18 -11.50
N PRO A 137 -0.70 13.36 -12.31
CA PRO A 137 0.57 13.93 -11.84
C PRO A 137 0.44 15.31 -11.19
N ASP A 138 -0.50 16.13 -11.67
CA ASP A 138 -0.76 17.49 -11.19
C ASP A 138 -1.90 17.57 -10.15
N ALA A 139 -2.37 16.43 -9.65
CA ALA A 139 -3.38 16.34 -8.61
C ALA A 139 -2.90 16.98 -7.30
N ASN A 140 -3.86 17.43 -6.49
CA ASN A 140 -3.65 17.90 -5.12
C ASN A 140 -3.32 16.70 -4.24
N GLN A 141 -2.10 16.22 -4.33
CA GLN A 141 -1.59 15.07 -3.61
C GLN A 141 -0.12 15.33 -3.31
N GLY A 142 0.30 15.02 -2.10
CA GLY A 142 1.71 15.03 -1.74
C GLY A 142 2.50 14.04 -2.59
N GLY A 143 3.60 14.52 -3.16
CA GLY A 143 4.61 13.71 -3.83
C GLY A 143 5.98 14.09 -3.33
N SER A 144 6.95 13.19 -3.48
CA SER A 144 8.35 13.49 -3.20
C SER A 144 9.06 13.70 -4.52
N CYS A 145 9.64 14.88 -4.70
CA CYS A 145 10.41 15.23 -5.89
C CYS A 145 11.90 15.30 -5.56
N GLY A 146 12.72 14.82 -6.47
CA GLY A 146 14.17 14.90 -6.39
C GLY A 146 14.77 15.21 -7.74
N GLY A 147 16.00 15.75 -7.73
CA GLY A 147 16.78 15.92 -8.95
C GLY A 147 17.01 14.58 -9.63
N MET A 148 16.89 14.55 -10.95
CA MET A 148 17.28 13.40 -11.76
C MET A 148 18.79 13.45 -12.00
N PRO A 149 19.56 12.47 -11.48
CA PRO A 149 21.00 12.45 -11.72
C PRO A 149 21.30 12.16 -13.21
N PRO A 150 22.44 12.61 -13.75
CA PRO A 150 22.79 12.43 -15.17
C PRO A 150 22.86 10.96 -15.62
N ASP A 151 23.19 10.05 -14.71
CA ASP A 151 23.26 8.60 -14.96
C ASP A 151 21.87 7.92 -14.90
N GLY A 152 20.82 8.67 -14.56
CA GLY A 152 19.46 8.20 -14.38
C GLY A 152 19.26 7.24 -13.21
N ASN A 153 20.22 7.18 -12.28
CA ASN A 153 20.17 6.37 -11.09
C ASN A 153 19.45 7.13 -9.96
N LEU A 154 18.12 7.05 -9.94
CA LEU A 154 17.33 7.75 -8.95
C LEU A 154 17.56 7.16 -7.55
N VAL A 155 17.96 8.01 -6.61
CA VAL A 155 18.02 7.69 -5.19
C VAL A 155 17.15 8.71 -4.45
N LEU A 156 16.05 8.22 -3.89
CA LEU A 156 15.07 9.02 -3.18
C LEU A 156 14.50 8.18 -2.05
N GLY A 157 14.24 8.79 -0.90
CA GLY A 157 13.53 8.13 0.19
C GLY A 157 12.60 9.11 0.84
N THR A 158 11.35 8.69 1.07
CA THR A 158 10.38 9.53 1.74
C THR A 158 10.39 9.28 3.23
N ASP A 159 10.49 10.34 4.02
CA ASP A 159 10.15 10.32 5.43
C ASP A 159 8.96 11.25 5.61
N GLY A 160 7.98 10.83 6.39
CA GLY A 160 6.73 11.55 6.48
C GLY A 160 5.80 10.97 7.54
N PRO A 161 4.79 11.75 7.95
CA PRO A 161 3.78 11.25 8.87
C PRO A 161 3.02 10.08 8.26
N PRO A 162 2.37 9.25 9.09
CA PRO A 162 1.43 8.25 8.61
C PRO A 162 0.36 8.87 7.71
N ILE A 163 0.03 8.17 6.63
CA ILE A 163 -0.95 8.61 5.64
C ILE A 163 -2.28 7.86 5.82
N PRO A 164 -3.45 8.48 5.57
CA PRO A 164 -4.74 7.82 5.66
C PRO A 164 -4.84 6.63 4.68
N ALA A 165 -5.68 5.65 5.01
CA ALA A 165 -5.94 4.48 4.21
C ALA A 165 -6.68 4.85 2.90
N SER A 166 -7.32 6.01 2.79
CA SER A 166 -7.73 6.53 1.47
C SER A 166 -6.56 6.62 0.48
N GLY A 167 -5.33 6.80 0.98
CA GLY A 167 -4.15 7.11 0.18
C GLY A 167 -4.02 8.60 -0.11
N PHE A 168 -4.93 9.45 0.37
CA PHE A 168 -4.89 10.88 0.14
C PHE A 168 -3.88 11.59 1.06
N THR A 169 -2.97 12.36 0.48
CA THR A 169 -1.96 13.17 1.20
C THR A 169 -2.02 14.65 0.80
N GLY A 170 -3.03 15.03 0.01
CA GLY A 170 -3.26 16.39 -0.41
C GLY A 170 -3.77 17.30 0.71
N SER A 171 -4.05 18.55 0.35
CA SER A 171 -4.71 19.47 1.28
C SER A 171 -6.11 18.98 1.62
N PHE A 172 -6.36 18.72 2.92
CA PHE A 172 -7.70 18.44 3.47
C PHE A 172 -8.65 19.65 3.41
N LEU A 173 -8.15 20.83 3.02
CA LEU A 173 -8.98 22.01 2.71
C LEU A 173 -9.42 22.05 1.24
N SER A 174 -9.03 21.06 0.44
CA SER A 174 -9.51 20.94 -0.94
C SER A 174 -10.90 20.31 -0.99
N PRO A 175 -11.60 20.39 -2.14
CA PRO A 175 -12.89 19.73 -2.33
C PRO A 175 -12.86 18.22 -2.11
N ALA A 176 -11.68 17.58 -2.21
CA ALA A 176 -11.56 16.16 -1.91
C ALA A 176 -11.72 15.85 -0.41
N GLY A 177 -11.58 16.82 0.50
CA GLY A 177 -11.70 16.57 1.94
C GLY A 177 -10.57 15.72 2.52
N GLY A 178 -10.87 14.97 3.58
CA GLY A 178 -9.95 14.07 4.26
C GLY A 178 -9.79 14.35 5.75
N CYS A 179 -9.03 13.49 6.41
CA CYS A 179 -8.65 13.61 7.81
C CYS A 179 -7.14 13.86 7.96
N ARG A 180 -6.74 14.31 9.15
CA ARG A 180 -5.33 14.51 9.52
C ARG A 180 -4.93 13.57 10.65
N GLU A 181 -3.64 13.31 10.78
CA GLU A 181 -3.11 12.60 11.95
C GLU A 181 -3.36 13.40 13.26
N ASP A 182 -3.38 12.69 14.39
CA ASP A 182 -3.47 13.30 15.71
C ASP A 182 -2.10 13.82 16.18
N VAL A 183 -1.77 15.05 15.78
CA VAL A 183 -0.56 15.72 16.25
C VAL A 183 -0.85 16.51 17.55
N PRO A 184 -0.03 16.37 18.60
CA PRO A 184 -0.20 17.14 19.84
C PRO A 184 -0.20 18.65 19.61
N ALA A 185 -1.13 19.37 20.26
CA ALA A 185 -1.24 20.82 20.13
C ALA A 185 0.03 21.59 20.59
N SER A 186 0.92 20.96 21.36
CA SER A 186 2.19 21.53 21.81
C SER A 186 3.23 21.62 20.70
N THR A 187 3.14 20.80 19.65
CA THR A 187 4.09 20.81 18.52
C THR A 187 3.64 21.75 17.39
N MET A 188 2.47 22.39 17.54
CA MET A 188 1.89 23.27 16.54
C MET A 188 1.95 24.75 16.94
N SER A 189 2.24 25.61 15.97
CA SER A 189 2.05 27.05 16.13
C SER A 189 0.57 27.40 16.39
N PRO A 190 0.27 28.53 17.08
CA PRO A 190 -1.11 29.01 17.25
C PRO A 190 -1.88 29.20 15.94
N GLN A 191 -1.18 29.60 14.87
CA GLN A 191 -1.77 29.79 13.54
C GLN A 191 -2.17 28.44 12.93
N THR A 192 -1.29 27.44 12.99
CA THR A 192 -1.57 26.08 12.53
C THR A 192 -2.76 25.49 13.28
N ARG A 193 -2.80 25.60 14.61
CA ARG A 193 -3.94 25.12 15.43
C ARG A 193 -5.27 25.74 15.01
N ARG A 194 -5.28 27.05 14.71
CA ARG A 194 -6.50 27.71 14.22
C ARG A 194 -6.95 27.17 12.87
N LYS A 195 -6.03 26.97 11.93
CA LYS A 195 -6.33 26.39 10.60
C LYS A 195 -6.86 24.96 10.68
N LEU A 196 -6.37 24.17 11.64
CA LEU A 196 -6.70 22.75 11.77
C LEU A 196 -7.87 22.44 12.73
N ARG A 197 -8.49 23.45 13.33
CA ARG A 197 -9.52 23.26 14.39
C ARG A 197 -10.70 22.41 13.92
N ASN A 198 -11.13 22.58 12.68
CA ASN A 198 -12.30 21.91 12.12
C ASN A 198 -11.94 20.76 11.18
N VAL A 199 -10.66 20.39 11.11
CA VAL A 199 -10.19 19.29 10.26
C VAL A 199 -10.33 17.99 11.06
N PRO A 200 -11.10 17.00 10.57
CA PRO A 200 -11.27 15.72 11.25
C PRO A 200 -9.94 15.02 11.50
N VAL A 201 -9.84 14.35 12.65
CA VAL A 201 -8.68 13.52 12.98
C VAL A 201 -8.94 12.08 12.51
N CYS A 202 -7.97 11.48 11.83
CA CYS A 202 -8.07 10.11 11.36
C CYS A 202 -8.14 9.14 12.54
N ARG A 203 -8.94 8.08 12.40
CA ARG A 203 -8.86 6.94 13.33
C ARG A 203 -7.46 6.35 13.25
N ALA A 204 -6.91 5.92 14.38
CA ALA A 204 -5.57 5.31 14.40
C ALA A 204 -5.46 4.09 13.47
N SER A 205 -6.53 3.30 13.38
CA SER A 205 -6.65 2.17 12.45
C SER A 205 -6.68 2.60 10.98
N SER A 206 -7.08 3.83 10.65
CA SER A 206 -7.07 4.34 9.27
C SER A 206 -5.70 4.85 8.83
N LEU A 207 -4.68 4.91 9.69
CA LEU A 207 -3.37 5.45 9.32
C LEU A 207 -2.43 4.34 8.83
N ARG A 208 -1.50 4.68 7.94
CA ARG A 208 -0.47 3.77 7.40
C ARG A 208 0.89 4.45 7.43
N VAL A 209 1.90 3.73 7.91
CA VAL A 209 3.29 4.09 7.66
C VAL A 209 3.64 3.58 6.27
N VAL A 210 3.84 4.51 5.34
CA VAL A 210 4.13 4.18 3.94
C VAL A 210 5.52 4.66 3.58
N LYS A 211 6.41 3.68 3.38
CA LYS A 211 7.82 3.92 3.09
C LYS A 211 8.10 3.59 1.65
N TYR A 212 8.53 4.57 0.87
CA TYR A 212 8.78 4.38 -0.55
C TYR A 212 9.93 5.22 -1.06
N GLY A 213 10.42 4.85 -2.23
CA GLY A 213 11.54 5.56 -2.86
C GLY A 213 12.25 4.71 -3.89
N PHE A 214 13.48 5.10 -4.17
CA PHE A 214 14.38 4.47 -5.15
C PHE A 214 15.72 4.26 -4.48
N ALA A 215 16.21 3.02 -4.50
CA ALA A 215 17.48 2.64 -3.91
C ALA A 215 18.63 2.66 -4.92
N GLY A 216 18.32 2.87 -6.20
CA GLY A 216 19.24 2.84 -7.32
C GLY A 216 19.30 1.48 -8.02
N ARG A 217 19.86 1.46 -9.24
CA ARG A 217 19.91 0.30 -10.15
C ARG A 217 20.78 -0.86 -9.66
N ASP A 218 21.64 -0.59 -8.69
CA ASP A 218 22.52 -1.59 -8.07
C ASP A 218 21.97 -2.15 -6.77
N ALA A 219 20.82 -1.68 -6.31
CA ALA A 219 20.11 -2.32 -5.22
C ALA A 219 19.65 -3.72 -5.65
N VAL A 220 19.80 -4.68 -4.74
CA VAL A 220 19.41 -6.09 -4.93
C VAL A 220 18.23 -6.42 -4.02
N THR A 221 18.32 -6.04 -2.75
CA THR A 221 17.24 -6.22 -1.78
C THR A 221 17.02 -4.94 -0.99
N VAL A 222 15.75 -4.68 -0.67
CA VAL A 222 15.35 -3.62 0.25
C VAL A 222 14.51 -4.26 1.35
N GLU A 223 14.78 -3.89 2.60
CA GLU A 223 14.11 -4.40 3.78
C GLU A 223 13.61 -3.27 4.66
N TYR A 224 12.38 -3.39 5.15
CA TYR A 224 11.78 -2.43 6.07
C TYR A 224 10.70 -3.10 6.91
N GLY A 225 10.70 -2.87 8.23
CA GLY A 225 9.67 -3.40 9.13
C GLY A 225 9.54 -4.93 9.12
N GLY A 226 10.64 -5.65 8.93
CA GLY A 226 10.65 -7.12 8.84
C GLY A 226 10.15 -7.68 7.51
N ARG A 227 9.81 -6.82 6.53
CA ARG A 227 9.46 -7.22 5.16
C ARG A 227 10.67 -7.00 4.26
N ARG A 228 10.90 -7.93 3.32
CA ARG A 228 11.96 -7.88 2.30
C ARG A 228 11.35 -7.90 0.91
N ILE A 229 11.87 -7.08 0.00
CA ILE A 229 11.57 -7.14 -1.43
C ILE A 229 12.86 -7.25 -2.24
N THR A 230 12.76 -7.83 -3.44
CA THR A 230 13.80 -7.77 -4.46
C THR A 230 13.66 -6.47 -5.24
N ALA A 231 14.76 -5.73 -5.37
CA ALA A 231 14.80 -4.48 -6.10
C ALA A 231 14.82 -4.73 -7.61
N ASN A 232 14.02 -3.97 -8.37
CA ASN A 232 14.02 -4.03 -9.83
C ASN A 232 14.98 -2.96 -10.40
N PRO A 233 16.09 -3.33 -11.06
CA PRO A 233 17.03 -2.36 -11.62
C PRO A 233 16.42 -1.49 -12.73
N ASP A 234 15.44 -2.00 -13.49
CA ASP A 234 14.77 -1.25 -14.57
C ASP A 234 13.85 -0.15 -14.04
N GLU A 235 13.47 -0.24 -12.76
CA GLU A 235 12.71 0.77 -12.04
C GLU A 235 13.59 1.49 -11.00
N SER A 236 14.91 1.56 -11.22
CA SER A 236 15.89 2.23 -10.35
C SER A 236 15.85 1.75 -8.90
N GLY A 237 15.61 0.45 -8.68
CA GLY A 237 15.50 -0.13 -7.36
C GLY A 237 14.36 0.48 -6.55
N ALA A 238 13.23 0.77 -7.20
CA ALA A 238 12.04 1.26 -6.54
C ALA A 238 11.64 0.32 -5.39
N TYR A 239 11.18 0.90 -4.29
CA TYR A 239 10.63 0.16 -3.16
C TYR A 239 9.38 0.81 -2.60
N LEU A 240 8.49 -0.01 -2.04
CA LEU A 240 7.25 0.40 -1.39
C LEU A 240 6.91 -0.59 -0.26
N PHE A 241 6.74 -0.05 0.94
CA PHE A 241 6.27 -0.79 2.11
C PHE A 241 5.10 -0.04 2.75
N VAL A 242 4.11 -0.80 3.18
CA VAL A 242 2.93 -0.29 3.87
C VAL A 242 2.79 -1.10 5.15
N LEU A 243 2.77 -0.39 6.27
CA LEU A 243 2.69 -0.96 7.61
C LEU A 243 1.66 -0.19 8.43
N GLU A 244 1.16 -0.83 9.48
CA GLU A 244 0.41 -0.13 10.53
C GLU A 244 1.34 0.83 11.29
N PRO A 245 0.81 1.95 11.84
CA PRO A 245 1.58 2.84 12.69
C PRO A 245 2.12 2.13 13.92
N ARG A 246 3.41 2.36 14.21
CA ARG A 246 4.10 1.80 15.38
C ARG A 246 4.93 2.89 16.05
N LYS A 247 5.15 2.75 17.35
CA LYS A 247 5.93 3.72 18.16
C LYS A 247 7.44 3.52 18.03
N THR A 248 7.88 2.32 17.65
CA THR A 248 9.29 1.96 17.55
C THR A 248 9.87 2.40 16.21
N PRO A 249 11.07 2.99 16.19
CA PRO A 249 11.77 3.28 14.95
C PRO A 249 11.98 2.02 14.11
N LEU A 250 11.94 2.19 12.79
CA LEU A 250 12.17 1.12 11.83
C LEU A 250 13.38 1.45 10.96
N THR A 251 14.23 0.46 10.74
CA THR A 251 15.41 0.58 9.89
C THR A 251 15.08 0.10 8.47
N LEU A 252 15.34 0.96 7.49
CA LEU A 252 15.45 0.61 6.08
C LEU A 252 16.84 0.06 5.85
N THR A 253 16.94 -1.15 5.32
CA THR A 253 18.20 -1.76 4.90
C THR A 253 18.20 -1.98 3.41
N VAL A 254 19.25 -1.55 2.71
CA VAL A 254 19.43 -1.78 1.28
C VAL A 254 20.72 -2.54 1.07
N THR A 255 20.67 -3.64 0.32
CA THR A 255 21.86 -4.40 -0.07
C THR A 255 22.13 -4.20 -1.55
N TYR A 256 23.38 -3.90 -1.89
CA TYR A 256 23.83 -3.63 -3.26
C TYR A 256 24.59 -4.81 -3.87
N LYS A 257 24.71 -4.82 -5.20
CA LYS A 257 25.43 -5.87 -5.95
C LYS A 257 26.89 -6.05 -5.53
N ASP A 258 27.54 -4.96 -5.12
CA ASP A 258 28.93 -4.93 -4.65
C ASP A 258 29.09 -5.38 -3.19
N GLY A 259 28.01 -5.81 -2.53
CA GLY A 259 27.99 -6.25 -1.14
C GLY A 259 27.86 -5.10 -0.13
N ARG A 260 27.83 -3.83 -0.56
CA ARG A 260 27.54 -2.72 0.36
C ARG A 260 26.15 -2.88 0.94
N VAL A 261 26.01 -2.52 2.22
CA VAL A 261 24.74 -2.53 2.93
C VAL A 261 24.51 -1.16 3.53
N CYS A 262 23.51 -0.46 3.01
CA CYS A 262 23.08 0.82 3.53
C CYS A 262 22.01 0.66 4.60
N ARG A 263 22.09 1.44 5.68
CA ARG A 263 21.07 1.45 6.74
C ARG A 263 20.58 2.86 7.04
N SER A 264 19.28 2.99 7.28
CA SER A 264 18.65 4.26 7.65
C SER A 264 17.50 4.02 8.61
N SER A 265 17.57 4.59 9.80
CA SER A 265 16.51 4.49 10.81
C SER A 265 15.49 5.63 10.67
N PHE A 266 14.21 5.29 10.86
CA PHE A 266 13.07 6.20 10.72
C PHE A 266 12.15 6.14 11.94
N PRO A 267 11.60 7.27 12.44
CA PRO A 267 11.85 8.64 11.95
C PRO A 267 13.31 9.03 12.17
N ARG A 268 13.90 9.80 11.23
CA ARG A 268 15.29 10.23 11.40
C ARG A 268 15.41 11.12 12.64
N PRO A 269 16.40 10.90 13.52
CA PRO A 269 16.67 11.86 14.58
C PRO A 269 17.04 13.22 13.94
N PRO A 270 16.64 14.34 14.57
CA PRO A 270 17.01 15.67 14.10
C PRO A 270 18.52 15.85 14.27
N ALA A 271 19.25 15.74 13.15
CA ALA A 271 20.69 15.83 12.98
C ALA A 271 21.53 14.64 13.50
N ASP A 272 22.66 14.44 12.81
CA ASP A 272 23.89 13.76 13.24
C ASP A 272 24.29 12.36 12.80
N LEU A 273 23.64 11.72 11.81
CA LEU A 273 24.37 10.75 10.99
C LEU A 273 23.90 10.81 9.53
N PRO A 274 24.81 10.89 8.54
CA PRO A 274 24.45 10.48 7.18
C PRO A 274 23.86 9.05 7.26
N PRO A 275 22.97 8.65 6.34
CA PRO A 275 22.66 7.23 6.22
C PRO A 275 23.99 6.47 6.17
N ASP A 276 24.12 5.35 6.88
CA ASP A 276 25.32 4.51 6.74
C ASP A 276 25.33 4.03 5.29
N CYS A 277 26.01 4.80 4.45
CA CYS A 277 26.17 4.77 3.00
C CYS A 277 27.39 5.67 2.70
#